data_AF-A0A6P0ESV3-F1
#
_entry.id   AF-A0A6P0ESV3-F1
#
_cell.length_a   1.000
_cell.length_b   1.000
_cell.length_c   1.000
_cell.angle_alpha   90.00
_cell.angle_beta   90.00
_cell.angle_gamma   90.00
#
_symmetry.space_group_name_H-M   'P 1'
#
loop_
_entity.id
_entity.type
_entity.pdbx_description
1 polymer ?
#
loop_
_entity_poly.entity_id
_entity_poly.type
_entity_poly.pdbx_seq_one_letter_code
_entity_poly.pdbx_strand_id
1 'polypeptide(L)'
;MSSPRDGDGDGFEDGRPAGWQEPSHLGGDPAPGEPVPGEPTSSDPAPRDATGPVPPGGTGSTGSTAADGAGWQPAGWDLPAVEPDRPGLQSAPAPAPAPAPWPADEPVTKDDPDAGRPRRGLGGLFGGRSRADDVPKGPADDDRPDDELQQPDQGPALDPTDPFGTLQWARQWGWVPSDGTSPQDAELVPLLQSSPVRPGREDRPSRVLRGRGDGLDLVAFDIASPVGRSWVSTHAVTAAPVLGAVPTFRLSPARLWRHGTAGMLQIPSPDPEFDRRWLLMAVEDSPQVRRLVADPLVRQSLLGTDDGDELWSAAGFVAAVRPDPNRPQLIEHHARLLAAIAGALAAAG
;
A
#
# COMPACT_ATOMS: atom_id res chain seq x y z
N MET A 1 65.00 20.57 27.77
CA MET A 1 64.27 20.52 26.48
C MET A 1 62.83 20.22 26.84
N SER A 2 62.07 21.29 27.12
CA SER A 2 60.66 21.27 27.54
C SER A 2 59.87 22.16 26.57
N SER A 3 58.63 21.75 26.28
CA SER A 3 57.59 22.24 25.35
C SER A 3 57.32 23.76 25.39
N PRO A 4 56.60 24.42 24.42
CA PRO A 4 55.17 24.16 24.11
C PRO A 4 54.61 24.58 22.69
N ARG A 5 53.36 24.18 22.40
CA ARG A 5 52.28 24.75 21.53
C ARG A 5 51.46 23.59 20.93
N ASP A 6 50.16 23.38 21.16
CA ASP A 6 48.96 24.22 21.26
C ASP A 6 48.76 25.20 20.10
N GLY A 7 47.68 24.94 19.34
CA GLY A 7 47.09 25.75 18.27
C GLY A 7 46.82 24.88 17.02
N ASP A 8 45.68 24.86 16.35
CA ASP A 8 44.37 25.53 16.43
C ASP A 8 43.40 24.59 15.66
N GLY A 9 42.07 24.55 15.84
CA GLY A 9 41.20 25.57 16.39
C GLY A 9 40.37 26.31 15.32
N ASP A 10 40.10 25.72 14.16
CA ASP A 10 39.47 26.37 13.01
C ASP A 10 38.94 25.29 12.05
N GLY A 11 37.70 25.27 11.57
CA GLY A 11 36.58 26.18 11.59
C GLY A 11 35.68 25.63 10.48
N PHE A 12 34.68 24.82 10.82
CA PHE A 12 33.69 24.42 9.82
C PHE A 12 32.77 25.61 9.60
N GLU A 13 33.11 26.36 8.56
CA GLU A 13 32.31 27.44 8.00
C GLU A 13 30.88 26.94 7.71
N ASP A 14 29.91 27.75 8.17
CA ASP A 14 28.51 27.73 7.75
C ASP A 14 28.42 28.11 6.26
N GLY A 15 28.87 27.21 5.39
CA GLY A 15 28.60 27.26 3.95
C GLY A 15 27.20 26.75 3.66
N ARG A 16 26.19 27.60 3.84
CA ARG A 16 24.84 27.37 3.30
C ARG A 16 24.96 27.01 1.82
N PRO A 17 24.58 25.80 1.36
CA PRO A 17 24.42 25.59 -0.06
C PRO A 17 23.24 26.45 -0.52
N ALA A 18 23.48 27.15 -1.62
CA ALA A 18 22.57 28.06 -2.28
C ALA A 18 21.11 27.61 -2.21
N GLY A 19 20.24 28.55 -1.80
CA GLY A 19 18.80 28.35 -1.79
C GLY A 19 18.34 27.80 -3.14
N TRP A 20 17.70 26.65 -3.09
CA TRP A 20 16.97 26.10 -4.22
C TRP A 20 15.96 27.16 -4.68
N GLN A 21 16.20 27.76 -5.84
CA GLN A 21 15.30 28.71 -6.46
C GLN A 21 14.22 27.93 -7.20
N GLU A 22 12.98 28.15 -6.78
CA GLU A 22 11.81 27.59 -7.43
C GLU A 22 11.73 28.08 -8.88
N PRO A 23 11.54 27.18 -9.86
CA PRO A 23 11.41 27.56 -11.27
C PRO A 23 10.23 28.51 -11.50
N SER A 24 10.45 29.57 -12.27
CA SER A 24 9.51 30.68 -12.54
C SER A 24 8.20 30.29 -13.22
N HIS A 25 7.95 28.99 -13.45
CA HIS A 25 6.73 28.46 -14.04
C HIS A 25 5.78 27.82 -13.00
N LEU A 26 6.15 27.80 -11.71
CA LEU A 26 5.35 27.20 -10.62
C LEU A 26 4.70 28.21 -9.66
N GLY A 27 4.79 29.52 -9.93
CA GLY A 27 4.11 30.52 -9.10
C GLY A 27 3.72 31.77 -9.88
N GLY A 28 2.41 32.02 -9.99
CA GLY A 28 1.85 33.33 -10.33
C GLY A 28 0.84 33.29 -11.48
N ASP A 29 -0.45 33.33 -11.14
CA ASP A 29 -1.50 33.79 -12.05
C ASP A 29 -1.16 35.21 -12.55
N PRO A 30 -1.07 35.46 -13.87
CA PRO A 30 -1.04 36.82 -14.36
C PRO A 30 -2.44 37.43 -14.33
N ALA A 31 -2.58 38.51 -13.56
CA ALA A 31 -3.73 39.40 -13.58
C ALA A 31 -4.05 39.89 -15.01
N PRO A 32 -5.33 40.16 -15.33
CA PRO A 32 -5.72 40.53 -16.67
C PRO A 32 -5.41 42.00 -16.95
N GLY A 33 -4.64 42.25 -18.01
CA GLY A 33 -4.58 43.54 -18.70
C GLY A 33 -3.26 44.28 -18.57
N GLU A 34 -2.44 44.22 -19.61
CA GLU A 34 -1.99 45.41 -20.35
C GLU A 34 -1.26 44.98 -21.66
N PRO A 35 -1.40 45.76 -22.75
CA PRO A 35 -0.90 45.39 -24.07
C PRO A 35 0.58 45.75 -24.26
N VAL A 36 1.35 44.84 -24.86
CA VAL A 36 2.73 45.10 -25.32
C VAL A 36 2.69 45.73 -26.73
N PRO A 37 3.33 46.89 -26.94
CA PRO A 37 3.43 47.51 -28.26
C PRO A 37 4.72 47.08 -28.99
N GLY A 38 4.61 46.66 -30.25
CA GLY A 38 5.72 46.80 -31.20
C GLY A 38 6.12 45.62 -32.08
N GLU A 39 5.18 44.99 -32.81
CA GLU A 39 5.58 44.23 -34.01
C GLU A 39 4.95 44.79 -35.29
N PRO A 40 5.77 44.94 -36.37
CA PRO A 40 5.35 45.58 -37.60
C PRO A 40 4.56 44.66 -38.53
N THR A 41 3.63 45.32 -39.19
CA THR A 41 2.66 44.85 -40.18
C THR A 41 3.30 44.22 -41.42
N SER A 42 2.77 43.08 -41.88
CA SER A 42 2.81 42.67 -43.29
C SER A 42 1.40 42.41 -43.80
N SER A 43 0.99 43.26 -44.75
CA SER A 43 -0.12 43.11 -45.71
C SER A 43 0.13 41.85 -46.58
N ASP A 44 -0.79 41.13 -47.24
CA ASP A 44 -2.19 41.20 -47.71
C ASP A 44 -2.44 39.82 -48.43
N PRO A 45 -3.52 39.50 -49.18
CA PRO A 45 -4.98 39.68 -49.03
C PRO A 45 -5.77 38.33 -49.01
N ALA A 46 -7.07 38.41 -48.67
CA ALA A 46 -8.12 37.38 -48.84
C ALA A 46 -8.50 37.16 -50.34
N PRO A 47 -9.49 36.33 -50.77
CA PRO A 47 -10.51 35.58 -50.01
C PRO A 47 -10.84 34.15 -50.54
N ARG A 48 -11.69 33.38 -49.83
CA ARG A 48 -12.68 32.48 -50.45
C ARG A 48 -13.73 31.96 -49.45
N ASP A 49 -14.97 32.07 -49.88
CA ASP A 49 -16.18 31.44 -49.36
C ASP A 49 -16.03 29.94 -49.14
N ALA A 50 -16.55 29.44 -48.01
CA ALA A 50 -17.11 28.09 -47.92
C ALA A 50 -18.12 28.01 -46.77
N THR A 51 -19.37 27.93 -47.18
CA THR A 51 -20.55 27.50 -46.42
C THR A 51 -20.37 26.08 -45.86
N GLY A 52 -20.74 25.86 -44.59
CA GLY A 52 -20.82 24.53 -43.97
C GLY A 52 -21.50 24.56 -42.60
N PRO A 53 -22.21 23.50 -42.18
CA PRO A 53 -23.49 23.63 -41.48
C PRO A 53 -23.46 23.51 -39.94
N VAL A 54 -24.51 24.09 -39.35
CA VAL A 54 -24.95 24.03 -37.94
C VAL A 54 -25.40 22.61 -37.56
N PRO A 55 -24.97 22.03 -36.42
CA PRO A 55 -25.70 20.96 -35.76
C PRO A 55 -26.70 21.51 -34.71
N PRO A 56 -27.89 20.89 -34.57
CA PRO A 56 -28.94 21.37 -33.68
C PRO A 56 -28.72 20.92 -32.23
N GLY A 57 -29.30 21.70 -31.31
CA GLY A 57 -29.18 21.51 -29.87
C GLY A 57 -29.89 20.28 -29.31
N GLY A 58 -29.43 19.90 -28.12
CA GLY A 58 -30.12 19.03 -27.18
C GLY A 58 -29.98 19.62 -25.77
N THR A 59 -31.05 20.27 -25.31
CA THR A 59 -31.25 20.67 -23.92
C THR A 59 -31.72 19.48 -23.09
N GLY A 60 -31.11 19.25 -21.93
CA GLY A 60 -31.55 18.29 -20.92
C GLY A 60 -30.92 18.63 -19.57
N SER A 61 -31.72 19.25 -18.70
CA SER A 61 -31.36 19.84 -17.41
C SER A 61 -31.51 18.86 -16.24
N THR A 62 -30.98 19.27 -15.08
CA THR A 62 -31.19 18.81 -13.68
C THR A 62 -30.42 17.55 -13.26
N GLY A 63 -29.74 17.45 -12.11
CA GLY A 63 -29.67 18.31 -10.93
C GLY A 63 -29.67 17.43 -9.67
N SER A 64 -28.64 17.62 -8.83
CA SER A 64 -28.57 17.36 -7.37
C SER A 64 -28.18 15.99 -6.77
N THR A 65 -27.22 16.12 -5.85
CA THR A 65 -27.04 15.49 -4.51
C THR A 65 -26.64 14.01 -4.42
N ALA A 66 -25.37 13.75 -4.09
CA ALA A 66 -24.90 13.48 -2.72
C ALA A 66 -23.42 13.08 -2.76
N ALA A 67 -22.56 13.99 -2.30
CA ALA A 67 -21.19 13.67 -1.95
C ALA A 67 -21.22 13.15 -0.51
N ASP A 68 -21.10 11.84 -0.35
CA ASP A 68 -20.62 11.20 0.89
C ASP A 68 -20.02 9.83 0.52
N GLY A 69 -18.72 9.68 0.80
CA GLY A 69 -18.07 8.38 1.01
C GLY A 69 -17.76 7.45 -0.17
N ALA A 70 -18.05 7.78 -1.43
CA ALA A 70 -17.73 6.90 -2.55
C ALA A 70 -16.23 6.94 -2.90
N GLY A 71 -15.48 5.95 -2.43
CA GLY A 71 -14.14 5.66 -2.94
C GLY A 71 -14.16 5.54 -4.46
N TRP A 72 -13.21 6.18 -5.13
CA TRP A 72 -13.13 6.23 -6.58
C TRP A 72 -13.16 4.82 -7.21
N GLN A 73 -14.06 4.59 -8.16
CA GLN A 73 -14.14 3.39 -8.99
C GLN A 73 -13.90 3.77 -10.46
N PRO A 74 -13.03 3.08 -11.20
CA PRO A 74 -12.80 3.37 -12.61
C PRO A 74 -14.01 2.99 -13.48
N ALA A 75 -14.13 3.64 -14.64
CA ALA A 75 -15.18 3.34 -15.61
C ALA A 75 -15.03 1.90 -16.16
N GLY A 76 -16.10 1.11 -16.11
CA GLY A 76 -16.15 -0.27 -16.62
C GLY A 76 -16.18 -1.38 -15.55
N TRP A 77 -16.41 -1.04 -14.28
CA TRP A 77 -16.43 -1.98 -13.15
C TRP A 77 -17.82 -2.43 -12.67
N ASP A 78 -18.88 -2.05 -13.38
CA ASP A 78 -20.22 -2.59 -13.13
C ASP A 78 -20.29 -4.03 -13.65
N LEU A 79 -20.03 -4.99 -12.76
CA LEU A 79 -20.36 -6.39 -13.02
C LEU A 79 -21.89 -6.54 -12.97
N PRO A 80 -22.51 -7.24 -13.94
CA PRO A 80 -23.93 -7.57 -13.82
C PRO A 80 -24.14 -8.41 -12.56
N ALA A 81 -25.24 -8.18 -11.86
CA ALA A 81 -25.63 -8.99 -10.72
C ALA A 81 -25.75 -10.46 -11.18
N VAL A 82 -24.74 -11.28 -10.84
CA VAL A 82 -24.79 -12.72 -11.03
C VAL A 82 -25.52 -13.29 -9.82
N GLU A 83 -26.77 -13.70 -10.01
CA GLU A 83 -27.43 -14.59 -9.06
C GLU A 83 -26.73 -15.96 -9.10
N PRO A 84 -26.18 -16.44 -7.98
CA PRO A 84 -25.59 -17.76 -7.95
C PRO A 84 -26.69 -18.82 -8.03
N ASP A 85 -26.76 -19.50 -9.16
CA ASP A 85 -27.61 -20.67 -9.36
C ASP A 85 -27.07 -21.81 -8.47
N ARG A 86 -27.79 -22.12 -7.38
CA ARG A 86 -27.44 -23.22 -6.47
C ARG A 86 -28.10 -24.51 -6.97
N PRO A 87 -27.34 -25.50 -7.47
CA PRO A 87 -27.87 -26.83 -7.67
C PRO A 87 -28.27 -27.45 -6.32
N GLY A 88 -29.46 -28.07 -6.30
CA GLY A 88 -30.12 -28.59 -5.11
C GLY A 88 -29.26 -29.55 -4.29
N LEU A 89 -29.26 -29.33 -2.98
CA LEU A 89 -28.66 -30.20 -1.97
C LEU A 89 -29.33 -31.58 -2.02
N GLN A 90 -28.65 -32.57 -2.61
CA GLN A 90 -28.89 -33.97 -2.29
C GLN A 90 -28.34 -34.24 -0.89
N SER A 91 -29.21 -34.72 0.00
CA SER A 91 -28.90 -35.05 1.39
C SER A 91 -27.80 -36.10 1.49
N ALA A 92 -26.66 -35.74 2.05
CA ALA A 92 -25.63 -36.69 2.48
C ALA A 92 -26.09 -37.44 3.75
N PRO A 93 -25.75 -38.73 3.90
CA PRO A 93 -26.09 -39.51 5.09
C PRO A 93 -25.31 -39.06 6.33
N ALA A 94 -25.96 -39.17 7.49
CA ALA A 94 -25.50 -38.67 8.79
C ALA A 94 -24.13 -39.22 9.23
N PRO A 95 -23.26 -38.39 9.85
CA PRO A 95 -22.02 -38.86 10.44
C PRO A 95 -22.25 -39.69 11.72
N ALA A 96 -21.42 -40.71 11.90
CA ALA A 96 -21.40 -41.59 13.08
C ALA A 96 -20.99 -40.84 14.36
N PRO A 97 -21.46 -41.29 15.56
CA PRO A 97 -21.20 -40.60 16.82
C PRO A 97 -19.72 -40.66 17.25
N ALA A 98 -19.22 -39.53 17.75
CA ALA A 98 -17.86 -39.36 18.26
C ALA A 98 -17.58 -40.19 19.52
N PRO A 99 -16.33 -40.64 19.75
CA PRO A 99 -15.93 -41.33 20.98
C PRO A 99 -15.90 -40.39 22.20
N ALA A 100 -16.18 -40.96 23.36
CA ALA A 100 -16.37 -40.31 24.65
C ALA A 100 -15.16 -39.49 25.16
N PRO A 101 -15.39 -38.44 25.96
CA PRO A 101 -14.33 -37.65 26.60
C PRO A 101 -13.63 -38.42 27.72
N TRP A 102 -12.30 -38.22 27.81
CA TRP A 102 -11.44 -38.75 28.87
C TRP A 102 -11.73 -38.09 30.22
N PRO A 103 -11.53 -38.79 31.36
CA PRO A 103 -11.80 -38.25 32.69
C PRO A 103 -10.79 -37.16 33.08
N ALA A 104 -11.31 -36.11 33.71
CA ALA A 104 -10.57 -35.01 34.28
C ALA A 104 -9.81 -35.46 35.54
N ASP A 105 -8.50 -35.18 35.58
CA ASP A 105 -7.74 -35.22 36.82
C ASP A 105 -7.97 -33.95 37.65
N GLU A 106 -8.00 -34.20 38.96
CA GLU A 106 -8.46 -33.38 40.08
C GLU A 106 -7.55 -32.19 40.48
N PRO A 107 -8.05 -31.27 41.35
CA PRO A 107 -7.45 -29.96 41.57
C PRO A 107 -6.27 -29.97 42.56
N VAL A 108 -5.24 -29.18 42.26
CA VAL A 108 -4.15 -28.87 43.20
C VAL A 108 -4.51 -27.61 44.00
N THR A 109 -4.72 -27.81 45.31
CA THR A 109 -4.89 -26.77 46.33
C THR A 109 -3.57 -26.12 46.75
N LYS A 110 -3.63 -24.78 46.90
CA LYS A 110 -3.01 -23.86 47.88
C LYS A 110 -1.58 -24.13 48.39
N ASP A 111 -0.75 -23.08 48.31
CA ASP A 111 -0.21 -22.42 49.51
C ASP A 111 0.31 -21.00 49.20
N ASP A 112 -0.22 -20.01 49.95
CA ASP A 112 0.35 -18.68 50.16
C ASP A 112 1.41 -18.75 51.28
N PRO A 113 2.37 -17.82 51.30
CA PRO A 113 2.45 -17.01 52.53
C PRO A 113 2.58 -15.51 52.30
N ASP A 114 1.75 -14.81 53.06
CA ASP A 114 1.69 -13.38 53.32
C ASP A 114 2.82 -12.95 54.29
N ALA A 115 3.43 -11.78 54.05
CA ALA A 115 3.82 -10.78 55.07
C ALA A 115 4.88 -9.79 54.55
N GLY A 116 4.59 -8.48 54.65
CA GLY A 116 5.64 -7.48 54.85
C GLY A 116 5.47 -6.13 54.15
N ARG A 117 4.48 -5.30 54.57
CA ARG A 117 4.51 -3.84 54.35
C ARG A 117 5.59 -3.18 55.22
N PRO A 118 6.05 -1.96 54.87
CA PRO A 118 5.44 -0.78 55.49
C PRO A 118 5.17 0.40 54.53
N ARG A 119 4.13 1.19 54.88
CA ARG A 119 3.83 2.53 54.36
C ARG A 119 4.55 3.61 55.20
N ARG A 120 4.99 4.69 54.54
CA ARG A 120 5.17 6.12 54.97
C ARG A 120 5.80 6.80 53.74
N GLY A 121 5.33 7.88 53.10
CA GLY A 121 4.56 9.06 53.51
C GLY A 121 5.52 10.23 53.73
N LEU A 122 5.59 11.23 52.83
CA LEU A 122 5.97 12.65 53.10
C LEU A 122 6.21 13.51 51.81
N GLY A 123 5.47 14.64 51.71
CA GLY A 123 5.81 15.90 50.99
C GLY A 123 5.69 15.89 49.44
N GLY A 124 4.86 16.66 48.73
CA GLY A 124 4.25 17.96 49.00
C GLY A 124 5.13 19.10 48.47
N LEU A 125 4.71 19.80 47.40
CA LEU A 125 4.91 21.25 47.09
C LEU A 125 4.66 21.51 45.58
N PHE A 126 4.01 22.64 45.26
CA PHE A 126 3.48 23.12 43.96
C PHE A 126 2.12 22.51 43.55
N GLY A 127 0.93 23.15 43.66
CA GLY A 127 0.55 24.53 43.96
C GLY A 127 -0.15 25.21 42.76
N GLY A 128 -1.48 25.38 42.82
CA GLY A 128 -2.27 26.32 41.98
C GLY A 128 -3.50 25.68 41.28
N ARG A 129 -4.70 25.66 41.91
CA ARG A 129 -5.84 26.63 41.83
C ARG A 129 -6.45 26.80 40.42
N SER A 130 -7.63 26.24 40.12
CA SER A 130 -9.03 26.66 40.45
C SER A 130 -9.62 27.75 39.54
N ARG A 131 -10.62 27.38 38.72
CA ARG A 131 -11.82 28.15 38.28
C ARG A 131 -12.68 27.16 37.46
N ALA A 132 -13.88 26.68 37.79
CA ALA A 132 -15.07 27.24 38.44
C ALA A 132 -15.61 28.47 37.69
N ASP A 133 -16.27 28.23 36.56
CA ASP A 133 -17.24 29.14 35.98
C ASP A 133 -18.60 28.43 35.85
N ASP A 134 -19.58 29.12 36.41
CA ASP A 134 -20.99 28.79 36.53
C ASP A 134 -21.71 28.71 35.18
N VAL A 135 -22.50 27.65 34.97
CA VAL A 135 -23.51 27.60 33.91
C VAL A 135 -24.89 27.65 34.58
N PRO A 136 -25.77 28.62 34.22
CA PRO A 136 -27.10 28.72 34.82
C PRO A 136 -28.00 27.56 34.40
N LYS A 137 -28.67 26.98 35.39
CA LYS A 137 -29.69 25.93 35.25
C LYS A 137 -31.02 26.59 34.84
N GLY A 138 -31.38 26.48 33.57
CA GLY A 138 -32.71 26.86 33.06
C GLY A 138 -33.78 25.82 33.43
N PRO A 139 -35.07 26.19 33.46
CA PRO A 139 -36.17 25.33 33.88
C PRO A 139 -36.48 24.25 32.84
N ALA A 140 -37.04 23.15 33.34
CA ALA A 140 -37.43 21.97 32.61
C ALA A 140 -38.51 22.24 31.56
N ASP A 141 -38.20 21.95 30.30
CA ASP A 141 -39.18 21.59 29.27
C ASP A 141 -39.03 20.09 29.01
N ASP A 142 -39.86 19.32 29.74
CA ASP A 142 -40.27 17.95 29.43
C ASP A 142 -41.17 18.01 28.19
N ASP A 143 -40.73 17.42 27.08
CA ASP A 143 -41.51 16.90 25.94
C ASP A 143 -40.66 16.96 24.66
N ARG A 144 -39.56 16.20 24.64
CA ARG A 144 -38.97 15.75 23.37
C ARG A 144 -39.28 14.26 23.23
N PRO A 145 -39.99 13.84 22.17
CA PRO A 145 -40.14 12.43 21.87
C PRO A 145 -38.75 11.84 21.66
N ASP A 146 -38.52 10.69 22.28
CA ASP A 146 -37.36 9.83 22.12
C ASP A 146 -37.26 9.38 20.65
N ASP A 147 -36.78 10.26 19.77
CA ASP A 147 -36.16 9.84 18.53
C ASP A 147 -34.83 9.20 18.93
N GLU A 148 -34.90 7.91 19.28
CA GLU A 148 -33.80 6.96 19.11
C GLU A 148 -33.34 7.08 17.65
N LEU A 149 -32.43 8.02 17.42
CA LEU A 149 -31.48 7.96 16.33
C LEU A 149 -30.74 6.64 16.54
N GLN A 150 -31.31 5.57 15.97
CA GLN A 150 -30.62 4.36 15.61
C GLN A 150 -29.42 4.82 14.80
N GLN A 151 -28.30 5.02 15.51
CA GLN A 151 -27.00 5.14 14.88
C GLN A 151 -26.93 3.93 13.95
N PRO A 152 -26.79 4.13 12.64
CA PRO A 152 -26.72 3.01 11.72
C PRO A 152 -25.64 2.08 12.26
N ASP A 153 -26.05 0.85 12.53
CA ASP A 153 -25.25 -0.25 13.08
C ASP A 153 -23.84 -0.16 12.49
N GLN A 154 -22.93 0.50 13.23
CA GLN A 154 -21.57 0.66 12.78
C GLN A 154 -21.04 -0.75 12.82
N GLY A 155 -20.83 -1.33 11.63
CA GLY A 155 -20.31 -2.68 11.47
C GLY A 155 -19.12 -2.93 12.39
N PRO A 156 -18.77 -4.20 12.64
CA PRO A 156 -17.81 -4.58 13.68
C PRO A 156 -16.58 -3.67 13.63
N ALA A 157 -16.28 -3.00 14.76
CA ALA A 157 -15.20 -2.04 14.85
C ALA A 157 -13.92 -2.66 14.29
N LEU A 158 -13.41 -2.09 13.19
CA LEU A 158 -12.17 -2.54 12.57
C LEU A 158 -11.03 -2.34 13.58
N ASP A 159 -10.17 -3.35 13.71
CA ASP A 159 -8.95 -3.22 14.50
C ASP A 159 -8.15 -2.03 13.93
N PRO A 160 -7.78 -1.01 14.72
CA PRO A 160 -6.98 0.11 14.22
C PRO A 160 -5.61 -0.33 13.69
N THR A 161 -5.18 -1.55 14.01
CA THR A 161 -4.01 -2.20 13.44
C THR A 161 -4.31 -3.01 12.18
N ASP A 162 -5.55 -3.06 11.69
CA ASP A 162 -5.96 -3.67 10.41
C ASP A 162 -7.09 -2.84 9.77
N PRO A 163 -6.78 -1.63 9.29
CA PRO A 163 -7.79 -0.67 8.84
C PRO A 163 -8.57 -1.13 7.59
N PHE A 164 -8.10 -2.16 6.89
CA PHE A 164 -8.74 -2.70 5.69
C PHE A 164 -9.41 -4.06 5.91
N GLY A 165 -9.44 -4.56 7.15
CA GLY A 165 -9.98 -5.89 7.46
C GLY A 165 -9.23 -7.02 6.76
N THR A 166 -7.95 -6.82 6.43
CA THR A 166 -7.13 -7.76 5.68
C THR A 166 -6.95 -9.08 6.45
N LEU A 167 -6.84 -9.05 7.78
CA LEU A 167 -6.75 -10.24 8.62
C LEU A 167 -8.07 -11.02 8.63
N GLN A 168 -9.20 -10.32 8.66
CA GLN A 168 -10.52 -10.96 8.61
C GLN A 168 -10.75 -11.61 7.24
N TRP A 169 -10.45 -10.89 6.16
CA TRP A 169 -10.47 -11.43 4.80
C TRP A 169 -9.57 -12.66 4.70
N ALA A 170 -8.32 -12.58 5.17
CA ALA A 170 -7.38 -13.69 5.11
C ALA A 170 -7.96 -14.97 5.74
N ARG A 171 -8.51 -14.86 6.95
CA ARG A 171 -9.15 -16.00 7.64
C ARG A 171 -10.34 -16.55 6.86
N GLN A 172 -11.17 -15.68 6.27
CA GLN A 172 -12.33 -16.09 5.47
C GLN A 172 -11.92 -16.92 4.24
N TRP A 173 -10.80 -16.59 3.63
CA TRP A 173 -10.29 -17.25 2.42
C TRP A 173 -9.23 -18.33 2.71
N GLY A 174 -9.09 -18.75 3.97
CA GLY A 174 -8.17 -19.82 4.37
C GLY A 174 -6.69 -19.44 4.32
N TRP A 175 -6.36 -18.15 4.26
CA TRP A 175 -5.00 -17.66 4.45
C TRP A 175 -4.63 -17.71 5.93
N VAL A 176 -3.37 -18.05 6.21
CA VAL A 176 -2.80 -18.23 7.54
C VAL A 176 -2.04 -16.97 7.93
N PRO A 177 -2.49 -16.21 8.95
CA PRO A 177 -1.78 -15.04 9.43
C PRO A 177 -0.62 -15.42 10.36
N SER A 178 0.42 -14.59 10.33
CA SER A 178 1.58 -14.59 11.23
C SER A 178 1.99 -13.15 11.52
N ASP A 179 2.59 -12.90 12.68
CA ASP A 179 3.12 -11.58 13.04
C ASP A 179 4.47 -11.26 12.37
N GLY A 180 5.03 -12.20 11.60
CA GLY A 180 6.32 -12.08 10.92
C GLY A 180 7.51 -12.51 11.77
N THR A 181 7.29 -13.07 12.96
CA THR A 181 8.34 -13.57 13.85
C THR A 181 8.47 -15.09 13.87
N SER A 182 7.60 -15.80 13.14
CA SER A 182 7.64 -17.25 13.07
C SER A 182 8.92 -17.75 12.36
N PRO A 183 9.42 -18.97 12.67
CA PRO A 183 10.56 -19.54 11.96
C PRO A 183 10.39 -19.62 10.44
N GLN A 184 9.15 -19.82 9.98
CA GLN A 184 8.81 -19.86 8.56
C GLN A 184 9.02 -18.49 7.88
N ASP A 185 8.89 -17.39 8.63
CA ASP A 185 9.01 -16.03 8.10
C ASP A 185 10.46 -15.54 8.02
N ALA A 186 11.41 -16.33 8.53
CA ALA A 186 12.84 -16.01 8.44
C ALA A 186 13.32 -15.84 6.98
N GLU A 187 12.71 -16.56 6.03
CA GLU A 187 13.01 -16.43 4.59
C GLU A 187 12.57 -15.09 3.98
N LEU A 188 11.65 -14.37 4.63
CA LEU A 188 11.16 -13.07 4.15
C LEU A 188 12.16 -11.94 4.43
N VAL A 189 13.09 -12.13 5.37
CA VAL A 189 14.14 -11.15 5.69
C VAL A 189 15.08 -10.92 4.49
N PRO A 190 15.73 -11.93 3.88
CA PRO A 190 16.56 -11.70 2.71
C PRO A 190 15.78 -11.15 1.52
N LEU A 191 14.51 -11.54 1.34
CA LEU A 191 13.62 -10.94 0.33
C LEU A 191 13.42 -9.45 0.59
N LEU A 192 13.08 -9.07 1.83
CA LEU A 192 12.94 -7.68 2.25
C LEU A 192 14.23 -6.89 1.98
N GLN A 193 15.39 -7.41 2.41
CA GLN A 193 16.67 -6.71 2.24
C GLN A 193 17.07 -6.50 0.77
N SER A 194 16.55 -7.32 -0.14
CA SER A 194 16.74 -7.16 -1.59
C SER A 194 15.72 -6.20 -2.26
N SER A 195 14.75 -5.72 -1.49
CA SER A 195 13.60 -4.98 -2.01
C SER A 195 14.01 -3.68 -2.72
N PRO A 196 13.31 -3.30 -3.80
CA PRO A 196 13.57 -2.07 -4.55
C PRO A 196 13.39 -0.78 -3.73
N VAL A 197 12.68 -0.83 -2.60
CA VAL A 197 12.35 0.34 -1.75
C VAL A 197 13.37 0.64 -0.65
N ARG A 198 14.50 -0.09 -0.60
CA ARG A 198 15.61 0.09 0.38
C ARG A 198 15.11 0.17 1.84
N PRO A 199 14.74 -0.96 2.43
CA PRO A 199 14.36 -0.97 3.83
C PRO A 199 15.48 -0.45 4.73
N GLY A 200 15.10 0.23 5.81
CA GLY A 200 15.97 0.57 6.92
C GLY A 200 16.48 -0.68 7.64
N ARG A 201 17.53 -0.51 8.45
CA ARG A 201 18.16 -1.61 9.21
C ARG A 201 17.20 -2.31 10.17
N GLU A 202 16.24 -1.57 10.70
CA GLU A 202 15.25 -2.05 11.68
C GLU A 202 13.94 -2.48 11.02
N ASP A 203 13.79 -2.26 9.70
CA ASP A 203 12.59 -2.66 9.00
C ASP A 203 12.45 -4.18 8.99
N ARG A 204 11.20 -4.64 9.11
CA ARG A 204 10.88 -6.07 9.19
C ARG A 204 9.58 -6.42 8.47
N PRO A 205 9.44 -7.68 8.03
CA PRO A 205 8.15 -8.21 7.63
C PRO A 205 7.17 -8.15 8.81
N SER A 206 5.94 -7.78 8.53
CA SER A 206 4.86 -7.73 9.52
C SER A 206 3.53 -8.07 8.85
N ARG A 207 2.52 -8.44 9.64
CA ARG A 207 1.19 -8.86 9.14
C ARG A 207 1.32 -9.87 8.00
N VAL A 208 2.16 -10.89 8.21
CA VAL A 208 2.42 -11.89 7.19
C VAL A 208 1.17 -12.74 7.00
N LEU A 209 0.79 -12.96 5.74
CA LEU A 209 -0.35 -13.76 5.32
C LEU A 209 0.17 -14.78 4.31
N ARG A 210 -0.08 -16.07 4.57
CA ARG A 210 0.28 -17.15 3.64
C ARG A 210 -0.98 -17.84 3.14
N GLY A 211 -1.10 -18.03 1.84
CA GLY A 211 -2.28 -18.67 1.27
C GLY A 211 -2.12 -18.94 -0.21
N ARG A 212 -3.25 -19.14 -0.89
CA ARG A 212 -3.28 -19.44 -2.32
C ARG A 212 -4.05 -18.37 -3.07
N GLY A 213 -3.52 -17.90 -4.19
CA GLY A 213 -4.14 -16.89 -5.04
C GLY A 213 -3.72 -17.08 -6.49
N ASP A 214 -4.69 -17.02 -7.40
CA ASP A 214 -4.48 -17.18 -8.86
C ASP A 214 -3.65 -18.43 -9.26
N GLY A 215 -3.85 -19.53 -8.53
CA GLY A 215 -3.15 -20.79 -8.77
C GLY A 215 -1.74 -20.87 -8.19
N LEU A 216 -1.24 -19.82 -7.55
CA LEU A 216 0.05 -19.79 -6.86
C LEU A 216 -0.12 -19.91 -5.34
N ASP A 217 0.86 -20.55 -4.71
CA ASP A 217 1.09 -20.34 -3.28
C ASP A 217 1.74 -18.97 -3.12
N LEU A 218 1.27 -18.17 -2.16
CA LEU A 218 1.65 -16.78 -2.00
C LEU A 218 1.93 -16.47 -0.52
N VAL A 219 2.82 -15.50 -0.32
CA VAL A 219 3.02 -14.81 0.94
C VAL A 219 2.86 -13.31 0.72
N ALA A 220 1.99 -12.67 1.49
CA ALA A 220 1.83 -11.22 1.53
C ALA A 220 2.27 -10.69 2.90
N PHE A 221 2.94 -9.56 2.95
CA PHE A 221 3.37 -8.93 4.20
C PHE A 221 3.58 -7.43 4.01
N ASP A 222 3.50 -6.68 5.10
CA ASP A 222 3.87 -5.28 5.12
C ASP A 222 5.33 -5.10 5.55
N ILE A 223 6.02 -4.12 4.96
CA ILE A 223 7.27 -3.60 5.50
C ILE A 223 6.91 -2.67 6.67
N ALA A 224 7.15 -3.13 7.90
CA ALA A 224 7.00 -2.29 9.08
C ALA A 224 8.30 -1.55 9.38
N SER A 225 8.22 -0.23 9.40
CA SER A 225 9.31 0.67 9.77
C SER A 225 9.07 1.31 11.13
N PRO A 226 10.12 1.51 11.96
CA PRO A 226 9.98 2.17 13.24
C PRO A 226 9.76 3.68 13.04
N VAL A 227 8.76 4.24 13.72
CA VAL A 227 8.47 5.68 13.75
C VAL A 227 8.27 6.09 15.21
N GLY A 228 9.31 6.67 15.81
CA GLY A 228 9.33 7.04 17.23
C GLY A 228 9.24 5.80 18.12
N ARG A 229 8.08 5.58 18.76
CA ARG A 229 7.82 4.41 19.62
C ARG A 229 6.84 3.41 19.00
N SER A 230 6.36 3.67 17.79
CA SER A 230 5.41 2.82 17.08
C SER A 230 6.04 2.25 15.81
N TRP A 231 5.35 1.29 15.22
CA TRP A 231 5.69 0.71 13.91
C TRP A 231 4.61 1.13 12.91
N VAL A 232 5.03 1.46 11.70
CA VAL A 232 4.14 1.86 10.61
C VAL A 232 4.41 0.99 9.40
N SER A 233 3.36 0.45 8.80
CA SER A 233 3.46 -0.24 7.52
C SER A 233 3.64 0.79 6.41
N THR A 234 4.79 0.73 5.74
CA THR A 234 5.15 1.69 4.70
C THR A 234 4.87 1.16 3.30
N HIS A 235 4.97 -0.15 3.11
CA HIS A 235 4.81 -0.81 1.82
C HIS A 235 4.17 -2.19 1.99
N ALA A 236 3.40 -2.60 0.99
CA ALA A 236 2.88 -3.94 0.84
C ALA A 236 3.80 -4.73 -0.08
N VAL A 237 4.15 -5.94 0.31
CA VAL A 237 4.84 -6.92 -0.52
C VAL A 237 3.97 -8.15 -0.67
N THR A 238 3.81 -8.64 -1.90
CA THR A 238 3.28 -9.98 -2.18
C THR A 238 4.33 -10.74 -2.96
N ALA A 239 4.59 -11.99 -2.59
CA ALA A 239 5.62 -12.81 -3.19
C ALA A 239 5.13 -14.24 -3.45
N ALA A 240 5.58 -14.79 -4.56
CA ALA A 240 5.37 -16.17 -4.94
C ALA A 240 6.71 -16.92 -4.85
N PRO A 241 6.82 -17.98 -4.02
CA PRO A 241 7.96 -18.87 -4.08
C PRO A 241 7.98 -19.57 -5.44
N VAL A 242 9.16 -19.64 -6.04
CA VAL A 242 9.36 -20.16 -7.39
C VAL A 242 10.32 -21.34 -7.33
N LEU A 243 9.95 -22.44 -8.00
CA LEU A 243 10.78 -23.63 -8.05
C LEU A 243 11.88 -23.47 -9.11
N GLY A 244 13.11 -23.86 -8.77
CA GLY A 244 14.25 -23.84 -9.68
C GLY A 244 15.04 -22.53 -9.65
N ALA A 245 15.92 -22.36 -10.65
CA ALA A 245 16.73 -21.16 -10.78
C ALA A 245 15.89 -20.04 -11.41
N VAL A 246 15.71 -18.95 -10.68
CA VAL A 246 15.01 -17.76 -11.17
C VAL A 246 16.03 -16.66 -11.46
N PRO A 247 16.04 -16.10 -12.69
CA PRO A 247 16.98 -15.05 -13.02
C PRO A 247 16.74 -13.85 -12.13
N THR A 248 17.79 -13.19 -11.67
CA THR A 248 17.68 -11.94 -10.91
C THR A 248 17.28 -10.80 -11.83
N PHE A 249 16.07 -10.29 -11.65
CA PHE A 249 15.53 -9.18 -12.42
C PHE A 249 14.78 -8.19 -11.53
N ARG A 250 14.54 -7.01 -12.10
CA ARG A 250 13.65 -5.99 -11.59
C ARG A 250 12.86 -5.40 -12.74
N LEU A 251 11.57 -5.25 -12.55
CA LEU A 251 10.65 -4.64 -13.49
C LEU A 251 9.98 -3.46 -12.79
N SER A 252 10.29 -2.25 -13.28
CA SER A 252 9.92 -1.00 -12.63
C SER A 252 9.25 -0.06 -13.64
N PRO A 253 8.31 0.79 -13.20
CA PRO A 253 7.83 1.87 -14.04
C PRO A 253 8.97 2.81 -14.47
N ALA A 254 8.96 3.19 -15.74
CA ALA A 254 10.02 3.98 -16.37
C ALA A 254 10.17 5.37 -15.75
N ARG A 255 9.07 5.94 -15.27
CA ARG A 255 9.05 7.28 -14.64
C ARG A 255 9.50 7.29 -13.17
N LEU A 256 9.50 6.13 -12.48
CA LEU A 256 9.90 6.08 -11.08
C LEU A 256 11.41 6.16 -10.93
N TRP A 257 11.86 6.84 -9.88
CA TRP A 257 13.28 6.83 -9.54
C TRP A 257 13.71 5.43 -9.11
N ARG A 258 14.83 4.95 -9.64
CA ARG A 258 15.33 3.60 -9.35
C ARG A 258 16.59 3.68 -8.50
N HIS A 259 16.67 2.78 -7.55
CA HIS A 259 17.79 2.65 -6.62
C HIS A 259 18.35 1.24 -6.65
N GLY A 260 19.65 1.06 -6.43
CA GLY A 260 20.22 -0.30 -6.29
C GLY A 260 20.20 -1.13 -7.57
N THR A 261 20.15 -0.49 -8.73
CA THR A 261 20.19 -1.15 -10.05
C THR A 261 21.62 -1.31 -10.58
N ALA A 262 22.64 -1.09 -9.74
CA ALA A 262 24.03 -1.20 -10.13
C ALA A 262 24.34 -2.63 -10.59
N GLY A 263 24.96 -2.77 -11.76
CA GLY A 263 25.26 -4.08 -12.36
C GLY A 263 24.10 -4.74 -13.10
N MET A 264 22.92 -4.10 -13.17
CA MET A 264 21.82 -4.59 -13.98
C MET A 264 21.83 -3.95 -15.38
N LEU A 265 21.53 -4.77 -16.38
CA LEU A 265 21.35 -4.39 -17.78
C LEU A 265 19.87 -4.15 -18.04
N GLN A 266 19.55 -3.07 -18.76
CA GLN A 266 18.20 -2.88 -19.27
C GLN A 266 17.95 -3.83 -20.45
N ILE A 267 16.87 -4.60 -20.37
CA ILE A 267 16.48 -5.56 -21.40
C ILE A 267 15.29 -4.96 -22.16
N PRO A 268 15.46 -4.58 -23.44
CA PRO A 268 14.37 -3.98 -24.21
C PRO A 268 13.28 -5.01 -24.50
N SER A 269 12.02 -4.59 -24.50
CA SER A 269 10.91 -5.43 -24.96
C SER A 269 10.75 -5.32 -26.49
N PRO A 270 10.00 -6.25 -27.12
CA PRO A 270 9.63 -6.09 -28.52
C PRO A 270 8.56 -5.00 -28.75
N ASP A 271 8.10 -4.31 -27.70
CA ASP A 271 6.98 -3.38 -27.71
C ASP A 271 7.42 -2.00 -27.20
N PRO A 272 7.65 -1.02 -28.11
CA PRO A 272 8.07 0.32 -27.71
C PRO A 272 7.06 1.06 -26.82
N GLU A 273 5.77 0.71 -26.84
CA GLU A 273 4.78 1.30 -25.93
C GLU A 273 5.00 0.81 -24.50
N PHE A 274 5.27 -0.49 -24.36
CA PHE A 274 5.65 -1.07 -23.09
C PHE A 274 6.92 -0.42 -22.51
N ASP A 275 7.96 -0.27 -23.32
CA ASP A 275 9.24 0.32 -22.90
C ASP A 275 9.14 1.80 -22.48
N ARG A 276 8.07 2.51 -22.90
CA ARG A 276 7.78 3.88 -22.43
C ARG A 276 7.25 3.92 -21.00
N ARG A 277 6.54 2.88 -20.56
CA ARG A 277 5.93 2.82 -19.22
C ARG A 277 6.70 1.95 -18.25
N TRP A 278 7.36 0.91 -18.73
CA TRP A 278 8.02 -0.11 -17.92
C TRP A 278 9.45 -0.37 -18.39
N LEU A 279 10.33 -0.66 -17.44
CA LEU A 279 11.72 -1.01 -17.68
C LEU A 279 12.00 -2.36 -17.02
N LEU A 280 12.42 -3.33 -17.83
CA LEU A 280 13.01 -4.56 -17.33
C LEU A 280 14.53 -4.39 -17.20
N MET A 281 15.04 -4.74 -16.03
CA MET A 281 16.46 -4.75 -15.71
C MET A 281 16.83 -6.14 -15.16
N ALA A 282 17.97 -6.69 -15.56
CA ALA A 282 18.44 -7.98 -15.06
C ALA A 282 19.97 -8.01 -14.96
N VAL A 283 20.51 -8.88 -14.11
CA VAL A 283 21.97 -9.07 -13.99
C VAL A 283 22.55 -9.67 -15.27
N GLU A 284 21.76 -10.50 -15.96
CA GLU A 284 22.15 -11.17 -17.20
C GLU A 284 21.01 -11.10 -18.23
N ASP A 285 21.37 -10.95 -19.49
CA ASP A 285 20.44 -11.01 -20.61
C ASP A 285 20.22 -12.46 -21.05
N SER A 286 19.29 -13.14 -20.37
CA SER A 286 18.97 -14.55 -20.61
C SER A 286 17.69 -14.73 -21.43
N PRO A 287 17.50 -15.89 -22.10
CA PRO A 287 16.24 -16.20 -22.79
C PRO A 287 15.01 -16.11 -21.88
N GLN A 288 15.13 -16.50 -20.60
CA GLN A 288 14.06 -16.41 -19.61
C GLN A 288 13.66 -14.96 -19.33
N VAL A 289 14.66 -14.08 -19.17
CA VAL A 289 14.44 -12.64 -18.93
C VAL A 289 13.84 -11.96 -20.16
N ARG A 290 14.36 -12.24 -21.36
CA ARG A 290 13.78 -11.73 -22.62
C ARG A 290 12.34 -12.20 -22.81
N ARG A 291 12.04 -13.45 -22.44
CA ARG A 291 10.68 -14.00 -22.53
C ARG A 291 9.70 -13.24 -21.66
N LEU A 292 10.11 -12.82 -20.46
CA LEU A 292 9.26 -12.10 -19.51
C LEU A 292 8.62 -10.85 -20.13
N VAL A 293 9.39 -10.02 -20.85
CA VAL A 293 8.85 -8.84 -21.56
C VAL A 293 8.30 -9.15 -22.95
N ALA A 294 8.70 -10.27 -23.55
CA ALA A 294 8.11 -10.75 -24.81
C ALA A 294 6.74 -11.42 -24.61
N ASP A 295 6.36 -11.78 -23.38
CA ASP A 295 5.08 -12.44 -23.10
C ASP A 295 3.90 -11.44 -23.19
N PRO A 296 2.89 -11.71 -24.04
CA PRO A 296 1.75 -10.83 -24.19
C PRO A 296 0.92 -10.65 -22.91
N LEU A 297 0.79 -11.70 -22.09
CA LEU A 297 0.00 -11.63 -20.87
C LEU A 297 0.67 -10.71 -19.86
N VAL A 298 2.00 -10.85 -19.68
CA VAL A 298 2.78 -9.97 -18.82
C VAL A 298 2.66 -8.51 -19.25
N ARG A 299 2.82 -8.21 -20.55
CA ARG A 299 2.69 -6.84 -21.05
C ARG A 299 1.29 -6.27 -20.85
N GLN A 300 0.24 -7.03 -21.19
CA GLN A 300 -1.14 -6.59 -21.01
C GLN A 300 -1.47 -6.33 -19.54
N SER A 301 -1.05 -7.24 -18.65
CA SER A 301 -1.25 -7.09 -17.22
C SER A 301 -0.61 -5.81 -16.70
N LEU A 302 0.67 -5.56 -17.01
CA LEU A 302 1.42 -4.39 -16.55
C LEU A 302 0.97 -3.06 -17.19
N LEU A 303 0.55 -3.08 -18.45
CA LEU A 303 -0.04 -1.89 -19.08
C LEU A 303 -1.42 -1.58 -18.50
N GLY A 304 -2.14 -2.59 -18.01
CA GLY A 304 -3.42 -2.42 -17.32
C GLY A 304 -3.31 -1.95 -15.87
N THR A 305 -2.12 -1.95 -15.28
CA THR A 305 -1.93 -1.44 -13.92
C THR A 305 -1.64 0.05 -13.94
N ASP A 306 -1.85 0.71 -12.80
CA ASP A 306 -1.13 1.94 -12.54
C ASP A 306 0.36 1.62 -12.34
N ASP A 307 1.19 2.65 -12.42
CA ASP A 307 2.64 2.48 -12.23
C ASP A 307 3.06 2.75 -10.77
N GLY A 308 2.30 2.22 -9.81
CA GLY A 308 2.64 2.15 -8.39
C GLY A 308 3.34 0.87 -7.96
N ASP A 309 3.30 -0.18 -8.80
CA ASP A 309 3.89 -1.48 -8.50
C ASP A 309 5.32 -1.57 -9.03
N GLU A 310 6.22 -2.18 -8.25
CA GLU A 310 7.53 -2.63 -8.72
C GLU A 310 7.66 -4.15 -8.48
N LEU A 311 8.19 -4.87 -9.47
CA LEU A 311 8.39 -6.32 -9.38
C LEU A 311 9.88 -6.66 -9.37
N TRP A 312 10.27 -7.69 -8.64
CA TRP A 312 11.65 -8.18 -8.63
C TRP A 312 11.73 -9.65 -8.25
N SER A 313 12.88 -10.26 -8.51
CA SER A 313 13.18 -11.62 -8.06
C SER A 313 14.40 -11.63 -7.13
N ALA A 314 14.26 -12.36 -6.02
CA ALA A 314 15.33 -12.55 -5.04
C ALA A 314 14.94 -13.66 -4.06
N ALA A 315 15.94 -14.26 -3.40
CA ALA A 315 15.74 -15.23 -2.32
C ALA A 315 14.80 -16.40 -2.66
N GLY A 316 14.72 -16.81 -3.93
CA GLY A 316 13.80 -17.88 -4.38
C GLY A 316 12.34 -17.44 -4.55
N PHE A 317 12.09 -16.13 -4.57
CA PHE A 317 10.79 -15.52 -4.81
C PHE A 317 10.79 -14.67 -6.07
N VAL A 318 9.61 -14.52 -6.65
CA VAL A 318 9.22 -13.34 -7.43
C VAL A 318 8.25 -12.54 -6.58
N ALA A 319 8.48 -11.24 -6.46
CA ALA A 319 7.70 -10.37 -5.59
C ALA A 319 7.24 -9.10 -6.32
N ALA A 320 6.15 -8.54 -5.82
CA ALA A 320 5.61 -7.23 -6.18
C ALA A 320 5.53 -6.38 -4.91
N VAL A 321 5.87 -5.09 -5.01
CA VAL A 321 5.81 -4.13 -3.90
C VAL A 321 5.12 -2.85 -4.34
N ARG A 322 4.40 -2.25 -3.39
CA ARG A 322 3.64 -1.03 -3.58
C ARG A 322 3.74 -0.13 -2.34
N PRO A 323 3.80 1.22 -2.47
CA PRO A 323 3.90 2.15 -1.34
C PRO A 323 2.56 2.41 -0.62
N ASP A 324 1.85 1.33 -0.28
CA ASP A 324 0.67 1.33 0.59
C ASP A 324 0.60 0.00 1.35
N PRO A 325 0.00 -0.06 2.55
CA PRO A 325 -0.16 -1.31 3.29
C PRO A 325 -1.08 -2.30 2.56
N ASN A 326 -0.94 -3.59 2.89
CA ASN A 326 -1.75 -4.64 2.29
C ASN A 326 -3.24 -4.43 2.57
N ARG A 327 -4.01 -4.52 1.49
CA ARG A 327 -5.47 -4.67 1.49
C ARG A 327 -5.87 -5.84 0.61
N PRO A 328 -7.03 -6.48 0.83
CA PRO A 328 -7.46 -7.65 0.06
C PRO A 328 -7.33 -7.48 -1.46
N GLN A 329 -7.79 -6.34 -1.98
CA GLN A 329 -7.78 -6.06 -3.41
C GLN A 329 -6.37 -5.94 -3.98
N LEU A 330 -5.42 -5.45 -3.18
CA LEU A 330 -4.01 -5.36 -3.58
C LEU A 330 -3.37 -6.75 -3.61
N ILE A 331 -3.68 -7.61 -2.65
CA ILE A 331 -3.18 -8.99 -2.63
C ILE A 331 -3.70 -9.76 -3.85
N GLU A 332 -4.99 -9.63 -4.17
CA GLU A 332 -5.61 -10.24 -5.36
C GLU A 332 -5.02 -9.69 -6.67
N HIS A 333 -4.74 -8.38 -6.71
CA HIS A 333 -4.08 -7.74 -7.84
C HIS A 333 -2.66 -8.28 -8.06
N HIS A 334 -1.84 -8.29 -7.01
CA HIS A 334 -0.50 -8.87 -7.06
C HIS A 334 -0.54 -10.36 -7.41
N ALA A 335 -1.52 -11.13 -6.93
CA ALA A 335 -1.66 -12.54 -7.28
C ALA A 335 -1.75 -12.74 -8.80
N ARG A 336 -2.59 -11.95 -9.49
CA ARG A 336 -2.72 -11.99 -10.96
C ARG A 336 -1.44 -11.59 -11.68
N LEU A 337 -0.76 -10.54 -11.21
CA LEU A 337 0.53 -10.13 -11.77
C LEU A 337 1.59 -11.21 -11.62
N LEU A 338 1.72 -11.75 -10.41
CA LEU A 338 2.72 -12.78 -10.09
C LEU A 338 2.44 -14.08 -10.83
N ALA A 339 1.18 -14.45 -11.05
CA ALA A 339 0.80 -15.60 -11.87
C ALA A 339 1.25 -15.43 -13.33
N ALA A 340 1.02 -14.26 -13.94
CA ALA A 340 1.50 -13.96 -15.29
C ALA A 340 3.03 -14.04 -15.38
N ILE A 341 3.74 -13.45 -14.41
CA ILE A 341 5.20 -13.45 -14.37
C ILE A 341 5.76 -14.86 -14.16
N ALA A 342 5.25 -15.60 -13.17
CA ALA A 342 5.68 -16.96 -12.87
C ALA A 342 5.41 -17.90 -14.06
N GLY A 343 4.26 -17.75 -14.73
CA GLY A 343 3.94 -18.48 -15.95
C GLY A 343 4.91 -18.21 -17.09
N ALA A 344 5.27 -16.93 -17.32
CA ALA A 344 6.22 -16.55 -18.35
C ALA A 344 7.63 -17.09 -18.07
N LEU A 345 8.06 -17.10 -16.81
CA LEU A 345 9.36 -17.67 -16.39
C LEU A 345 9.38 -19.20 -16.54
N ALA A 346 8.31 -19.88 -16.11
CA ALA A 346 8.20 -21.33 -16.21
C ALA A 346 8.19 -21.84 -17.65
N ALA A 347 7.61 -21.08 -18.59
CA ALA A 347 7.59 -21.42 -20.01
C ALA A 347 8.97 -21.28 -20.72
N ALA A 348 9.96 -20.71 -20.03
CA ALA A 348 11.29 -20.43 -20.60
C ALA A 348 12.43 -21.28 -20.00
N GLY A 349 12.13 -22.12 -19.00
CA GLY A 349 13.05 -23.15 -18.47
C GLY A 349 12.85 -24.49 -19.16
#